data_AF-A0AAU5D586-F1
#
_entry.id   AF-A0AAU5D586-F1
#
_cell.length_a   1.000
_cell.length_b   1.000
_cell.length_c   1.000
_cell.angle_alpha   90.00
_cell.angle_beta   90.00
_cell.angle_gamma   90.00
#
_symmetry.space_group_name_H-M   'P 1'
#
loop_
_entity.id
_entity.type
_entity.pdbx_description
1 polymer ?
#
loop_
_entity_poly.entity_id
_entity_poly.type
_entity_poly.pdbx_seq_one_letter_code
_entity_poly.pdbx_strand_id
1 'polypeptide(L)'
;MMNRTCLRALATALALAAALTTGVSSATAAVDKDGILDPGEFGLFCLQNQGGAVFDMYTADANFRDNYFKGSLACAQHTTNDYTESYLNRDTAEWSVYTEAYRGGYVGFLPAGYRGNASTLYRNTITSAYLEP
;
A
#
# COMPACT_ATOMS: atom_id res chain seq x y z
N MET A 1 -1.25 54.40 54.26
CA MET A 1 -1.97 54.48 52.97
C MET A 1 -1.13 53.73 51.93
N MET A 2 -1.63 52.60 51.43
CA MET A 2 -0.90 51.73 50.49
C MET A 2 -1.48 51.96 49.10
N ASN A 3 -0.71 52.60 48.20
CA ASN A 3 -1.16 52.91 46.84
C ASN A 3 -0.57 51.93 45.81
N ARG A 4 -1.47 51.55 44.91
CA ARG A 4 -1.42 50.39 44.03
C ARG A 4 -0.60 50.64 42.76
N THR A 5 0.04 49.55 42.31
CA THR A 5 0.18 49.10 40.91
C THR A 5 0.70 50.05 39.84
N CYS A 6 1.79 49.64 39.17
CA CYS A 6 1.80 49.62 37.70
C CYS A 6 2.86 48.62 37.18
N LEU A 7 2.46 47.37 36.93
CA LEU A 7 3.23 46.45 36.08
C LEU A 7 3.08 46.91 34.63
N ARG A 8 4.19 47.12 33.92
CA ARG A 8 4.23 47.22 32.46
C ARG A 8 4.91 45.96 31.92
N ALA A 9 4.11 44.98 31.52
CA ALA A 9 4.59 43.81 30.80
C ALA A 9 4.84 44.20 29.34
N LEU A 10 6.08 44.10 28.87
CA LEU A 10 6.42 44.17 27.46
C LEU A 10 6.07 42.83 26.80
N ALA A 11 5.06 42.82 25.94
CA ALA A 11 4.73 41.68 25.09
C ALA A 11 5.56 41.77 23.79
N THR A 12 6.63 40.99 23.69
CA THR A 12 7.33 40.73 22.43
C THR A 12 6.66 39.55 21.72
N ALA A 13 5.83 39.85 20.73
CA ALA A 13 5.26 38.85 19.83
C ALA A 13 6.32 38.43 18.79
N LEU A 14 6.86 37.22 18.90
CA LEU A 14 7.59 36.56 17.81
C LEU A 14 6.56 35.95 16.86
N ALA A 15 6.37 36.55 15.69
CA ALA A 15 5.62 35.94 14.60
C ALA A 15 6.53 34.93 13.87
N LEU A 16 6.36 33.64 14.14
CA LEU A 16 6.99 32.57 13.37
C LEU A 16 6.05 32.18 12.23
N ALA A 17 6.26 32.75 11.04
CA ALA A 17 5.55 32.36 9.83
C ALA A 17 6.10 31.03 9.32
N ALA A 18 5.43 29.93 9.65
CA ALA A 18 5.70 28.63 9.04
C ALA A 18 5.13 28.63 7.61
N ALA A 19 6.01 28.72 6.61
CA ALA A 19 5.65 28.50 5.22
C ALA A 19 5.33 27.01 5.02
N LEU A 20 4.04 26.65 5.05
CA LEU A 20 3.57 25.36 4.57
C LEU A 20 3.63 25.36 3.05
N THR A 21 4.73 24.88 2.48
CA THR A 21 4.78 24.52 1.06
C THR A 21 3.98 23.24 0.88
N THR A 22 2.71 23.36 0.50
CA THR A 22 1.92 22.24 0.00
C THR A 22 2.51 21.81 -1.34
N GLY A 23 3.43 20.85 -1.32
CA GLY A 23 3.86 20.16 -2.54
C GLY A 23 2.65 19.40 -3.08
N VAL A 24 2.11 19.86 -4.22
CA VAL A 24 1.11 19.13 -4.97
C VAL A 24 1.84 17.98 -5.66
N SER A 25 2.02 16.85 -4.98
CA SER A 25 2.42 15.62 -5.64
C SER A 25 1.30 15.26 -6.61
N SER A 26 1.58 15.36 -7.91
CA SER A 26 0.66 14.87 -8.93
C SER A 26 0.51 13.37 -8.71
N ALA A 27 -0.69 12.91 -8.38
CA ALA A 27 -0.97 11.48 -8.33
C ALA A 27 -0.70 10.91 -9.72
N THR A 28 0.26 9.99 -9.83
CA THR A 28 0.43 9.18 -11.03
C THR A 28 -0.83 8.31 -11.17
N ALA A 29 -1.29 8.15 -12.41
CA ALA A 29 -2.37 7.23 -12.68
C ALA A 29 -1.85 5.81 -12.49
N ALA A 30 -2.64 4.97 -11.83
CA ALA A 30 -2.39 3.55 -11.68
C ALA A 30 -2.07 2.87 -13.03
N VAL A 31 -1.03 2.04 -13.07
CA VAL A 31 -0.59 1.28 -14.24
C VAL A 31 -0.41 -0.17 -13.84
N ASP A 32 -1.19 -1.07 -14.43
CA ASP A 32 -1.30 -2.46 -13.98
C ASP A 32 0.04 -3.18 -14.18
N LYS A 33 0.57 -3.76 -13.10
CA LYS A 33 1.70 -4.71 -13.08
C LYS A 33 3.01 -4.07 -13.53
N ASP A 34 3.27 -2.83 -13.11
CA ASP A 34 4.46 -2.07 -13.50
C ASP A 34 5.57 -2.08 -12.43
N GLY A 35 5.26 -2.55 -11.21
CA GLY A 35 6.16 -2.62 -10.07
C GLY A 35 6.12 -1.41 -9.15
N ILE A 36 5.15 -0.50 -9.32
CA ILE A 36 4.94 0.68 -8.50
C ILE A 36 3.51 0.62 -7.96
N LEU A 37 3.37 0.58 -6.63
CA LEU A 37 2.05 0.52 -6.03
C LEU A 37 1.46 1.93 -5.82
N ASP A 38 0.61 2.35 -6.73
CA ASP A 38 -0.05 3.65 -6.75
C ASP A 38 -1.39 3.67 -5.98
N PRO A 39 -1.96 4.86 -5.66
CA PRO A 39 -3.32 4.94 -5.14
C PRO A 39 -4.33 4.34 -6.13
N GLY A 40 -5.26 3.50 -5.64
CA GLY A 40 -6.21 2.79 -6.51
C GLY A 40 -5.80 1.36 -6.87
N GLU A 41 -4.67 0.87 -6.34
CA GLU A 41 -4.16 -0.47 -6.65
C GLU A 41 -4.06 -1.37 -5.43
N PHE A 42 -4.09 -2.67 -5.69
CA PHE A 42 -3.76 -3.73 -4.76
C PHE A 42 -2.35 -4.27 -5.02
N GLY A 43 -1.55 -4.38 -3.97
CA GLY A 43 -0.16 -4.82 -4.06
C GLY A 43 0.10 -6.11 -3.32
N LEU A 44 0.68 -7.08 -4.03
CA LEU A 44 1.28 -8.30 -3.50
C LEU A 44 2.80 -8.13 -3.44
N PHE A 45 3.44 -8.39 -2.30
CA PHE A 45 4.89 -8.19 -2.10
C PHE A 45 5.61 -9.52 -1.88
N CYS A 46 6.77 -9.68 -2.51
CA CYS A 46 7.55 -10.91 -2.41
C CYS A 46 8.21 -11.15 -1.04
N LEU A 47 8.28 -10.13 -0.17
CA LEU A 47 8.79 -10.25 1.19
C LEU A 47 7.77 -9.74 2.20
N GLN A 48 7.92 -10.18 3.46
CA GLN A 48 7.14 -9.66 4.58
C GLN A 48 7.30 -8.15 4.78
N ASN A 49 6.32 -7.55 5.46
CA ASN A 49 6.23 -6.14 5.84
C ASN A 49 6.25 -5.18 4.63
N GLN A 50 5.62 -5.60 3.53
CA GLN A 50 5.56 -4.88 2.26
C GLN A 50 6.97 -4.57 1.71
N GLY A 51 7.87 -5.55 1.83
CA GLY A 51 9.24 -5.46 1.35
C GLY A 51 9.44 -6.14 -0.02
N GLY A 52 10.56 -5.82 -0.67
CA GLY A 52 10.89 -6.38 -1.98
C GLY A 52 10.07 -5.78 -3.12
N ALA A 53 10.09 -6.45 -4.27
CA ALA A 53 9.30 -6.06 -5.42
C ALA A 53 7.80 -6.31 -5.18
N VAL A 54 6.98 -5.47 -5.80
CA VAL A 54 5.52 -5.53 -5.74
C VAL A 54 4.97 -6.01 -7.08
N PHE A 55 3.90 -6.78 -6.99
CA PHE A 55 2.96 -7.04 -8.06
C PHE A 55 1.70 -6.25 -7.74
N ASP A 56 1.67 -5.04 -8.27
CA ASP A 56 0.56 -4.10 -8.24
C ASP A 56 -0.49 -4.45 -9.30
N MET A 57 -1.75 -4.22 -8.96
CA MET A 57 -2.88 -4.48 -9.85
C MET A 57 -4.04 -3.55 -9.54
N TYR A 58 -4.70 -3.03 -10.57
CA TYR A 58 -6.03 -2.42 -10.46
C TYR A 58 -7.10 -3.24 -11.22
N THR A 59 -6.68 -4.29 -11.94
CA THR A 59 -7.57 -5.24 -12.60
C THR A 59 -7.36 -6.65 -12.05
N ALA A 60 -8.44 -7.43 -11.91
CA ALA A 60 -8.37 -8.82 -11.49
C ALA A 60 -7.44 -9.65 -12.39
N ASP A 61 -6.73 -10.61 -11.82
CA ASP A 61 -5.94 -11.60 -12.55
C ASP A 61 -6.26 -13.00 -12.04
N ALA A 62 -6.78 -13.81 -12.96
CA ALA A 62 -7.28 -15.13 -12.67
C ALA A 62 -6.17 -16.19 -12.55
N ASN A 63 -4.94 -15.91 -12.98
CA ASN A 63 -3.85 -16.86 -12.92
C ASN A 63 -2.47 -16.20 -13.03
N PHE A 64 -1.70 -16.27 -11.96
CA PHE A 64 -0.40 -15.62 -11.85
C PHE A 64 0.75 -16.34 -12.58
N ARG A 65 0.52 -17.51 -13.18
CA ARG A 65 1.59 -18.37 -13.74
C ARG A 65 2.58 -17.64 -14.66
N ASP A 66 2.09 -16.71 -15.48
CA ASP A 66 2.88 -16.01 -16.49
C ASP A 66 3.23 -14.56 -16.06
N ASN A 67 2.98 -14.22 -14.78
CA ASN A 67 3.28 -12.92 -14.19
C ASN A 67 4.58 -12.94 -13.40
N TYR A 68 5.24 -11.78 -13.37
CA TYR A 68 6.53 -11.59 -12.73
C TYR A 68 6.58 -10.26 -12.00
N PHE A 69 7.20 -10.25 -10.83
CA PHE A 69 7.50 -9.02 -10.10
C PHE A 69 8.36 -8.09 -10.96
N LYS A 70 8.02 -6.80 -10.99
CA LYS A 70 8.72 -5.78 -11.78
C LYS A 70 9.59 -4.88 -10.90
N GLY A 71 10.25 -3.92 -11.54
CA GLY A 71 11.16 -2.98 -10.88
C GLY A 71 12.56 -3.54 -10.64
N SER A 72 13.28 -2.94 -9.69
CA SER A 72 14.69 -3.23 -9.39
C SER A 72 14.94 -3.70 -7.96
N LEU A 73 13.88 -3.94 -7.19
CA LEU A 73 13.97 -4.41 -5.80
C LEU A 73 14.24 -5.92 -5.74
N ALA A 74 14.47 -6.43 -4.53
CA ALA A 74 14.61 -7.87 -4.30
C ALA A 74 13.42 -8.64 -4.88
N CYS A 75 13.68 -9.84 -5.40
CA CYS A 75 12.75 -10.68 -6.15
C CYS A 75 12.19 -10.11 -7.47
N ALA A 76 12.69 -8.98 -7.98
CA ALA A 76 12.36 -8.57 -9.35
C ALA A 76 12.66 -9.71 -10.33
N GLN A 77 11.79 -9.91 -11.32
CA GLN A 77 11.81 -11.01 -12.30
C GLN A 77 11.54 -12.41 -11.73
N HIS A 78 11.24 -12.57 -10.43
CA HIS A 78 10.64 -13.82 -9.94
C HIS A 78 9.17 -13.89 -10.35
N THR A 79 8.67 -15.12 -10.51
CA THR A 79 7.23 -15.35 -10.70
C THR A 79 6.44 -14.79 -9.52
N THR A 80 5.24 -14.28 -9.77
CA THR A 80 4.33 -13.84 -8.69
C THR A 80 3.47 -14.99 -8.15
N ASN A 81 3.35 -16.06 -8.92
CA ASN A 81 2.64 -17.28 -8.55
C ASN A 81 3.37 -17.97 -7.38
N ASP A 82 2.66 -18.22 -6.28
CA ASP A 82 3.20 -18.89 -5.09
C ASP A 82 4.43 -18.20 -4.48
N TYR A 83 4.56 -16.89 -4.63
CA TYR A 83 5.76 -16.15 -4.20
C TYR A 83 5.44 -14.85 -3.46
N THR A 84 4.24 -14.75 -2.88
CA THR A 84 3.82 -13.56 -2.13
C THR A 84 3.88 -13.79 -0.62
N GLU A 85 4.47 -12.83 0.10
CA GLU A 85 4.62 -12.89 1.56
C GLU A 85 3.88 -11.79 2.32
N SER A 86 3.45 -10.71 1.67
CA SER A 86 2.64 -9.68 2.30
C SER A 86 1.82 -8.87 1.29
N TYR A 87 0.87 -8.07 1.78
CA TYR A 87 -0.06 -7.31 0.96
C TYR A 87 -0.22 -5.88 1.43
N LEU A 88 -0.61 -5.01 0.51
CA LEU A 88 -1.15 -3.68 0.79
C LEU A 88 -2.26 -3.36 -0.20
N ASN A 89 -3.47 -3.11 0.30
CA ASN A 89 -4.57 -2.62 -0.51
C ASN A 89 -4.63 -1.09 -0.46
N ARG A 90 -4.16 -0.42 -1.52
CA ARG A 90 -4.30 1.04 -1.71
C ARG A 90 -5.50 1.39 -2.59
N ASP A 91 -6.27 0.40 -3.01
CA ASP A 91 -7.54 0.59 -3.67
C ASP A 91 -8.61 1.05 -2.67
N THR A 92 -9.68 1.60 -3.21
CA THR A 92 -10.90 1.99 -2.50
C THR A 92 -11.89 0.83 -2.32
N ALA A 93 -11.69 -0.27 -3.05
CA ALA A 93 -12.50 -1.48 -2.98
C ALA A 93 -11.80 -2.62 -2.23
N GLU A 94 -12.56 -3.65 -1.85
CA GLU A 94 -12.02 -4.88 -1.29
C GLU A 94 -11.41 -5.74 -2.40
N TRP A 95 -10.32 -6.44 -2.05
CA TRP A 95 -9.73 -7.44 -2.92
C TRP A 95 -9.82 -8.82 -2.28
N SER A 96 -10.06 -9.83 -3.10
CA SER A 96 -9.96 -11.22 -2.69
C SER A 96 -8.70 -11.86 -3.29
N VAL A 97 -8.04 -12.71 -2.52
CA VAL A 97 -6.88 -13.52 -2.95
C VAL A 97 -7.18 -14.99 -2.76
N TYR A 98 -6.65 -15.81 -3.67
CA TYR A 98 -6.93 -17.24 -3.74
C TYR A 98 -5.66 -18.05 -3.82
N THR A 99 -5.65 -19.21 -3.16
CA THR A 99 -4.50 -20.12 -3.20
C THR A 99 -4.44 -20.98 -4.47
N GLU A 100 -5.50 -21.00 -5.28
CA GLU A 100 -5.50 -21.65 -6.59
C GLU A 100 -6.02 -20.68 -7.67
N ALA A 101 -5.64 -20.94 -8.92
CA ALA A 101 -6.07 -20.14 -10.04
C ALA A 101 -7.61 -20.16 -10.19
N TYR A 102 -8.16 -19.15 -10.84
CA TYR A 102 -9.58 -19.05 -11.18
C TYR A 102 -10.52 -19.10 -9.97
N ARG A 103 -10.19 -18.39 -8.88
CA ARG A 103 -10.94 -18.39 -7.60
C ARG A 103 -10.99 -19.76 -6.91
N GLY A 104 -10.00 -20.61 -7.13
CA GLY A 104 -9.91 -21.90 -6.47
C GLY A 104 -9.25 -21.83 -5.08
N GLY A 105 -9.31 -22.93 -4.33
CA GLY A 105 -8.60 -23.06 -3.05
C GLY A 105 -9.20 -22.20 -1.93
N TYR A 106 -8.34 -21.76 -1.01
CA TYR A 106 -8.74 -20.90 0.11
C TYR A 106 -8.82 -19.43 -0.33
N VAL A 107 -9.81 -18.70 0.21
CA VAL A 107 -10.04 -17.29 -0.09
C VAL A 107 -9.75 -16.39 1.12
N GLY A 108 -8.96 -15.35 0.90
CA GLY A 108 -8.74 -14.26 1.84
C GLY A 108 -9.34 -12.96 1.30
N PHE A 109 -9.99 -12.18 2.16
CA PHE A 109 -10.56 -10.88 1.82
C PHE A 109 -9.74 -9.76 2.47
N LEU A 110 -9.42 -8.73 1.69
CA LEU A 110 -8.50 -7.67 2.03
C LEU A 110 -9.21 -6.33 1.82
N PRO A 111 -9.85 -5.78 2.86
CA PRO A 111 -10.58 -4.52 2.76
C PRO A 111 -9.69 -3.37 2.28
N ALA A 112 -10.31 -2.30 1.79
CA ALA A 112 -9.61 -1.06 1.43
C ALA A 112 -8.70 -0.58 2.57
N GLY A 113 -7.46 -0.24 2.25
CA GLY A 113 -6.45 0.19 3.24
C GLY A 113 -5.80 -0.94 4.04
N TYR A 114 -6.18 -2.21 3.83
CA TYR A 114 -5.58 -3.33 4.56
C TYR A 114 -4.09 -3.45 4.26
N ARG A 115 -3.29 -3.64 5.32
CA ARG A 115 -1.85 -3.88 5.26
C ARG A 115 -1.49 -5.03 6.21
N GLY A 116 -0.79 -6.04 5.72
CA GLY A 116 -0.42 -7.16 6.56
C GLY A 116 0.47 -8.20 5.89
N ASN A 117 1.07 -9.06 6.72
CA ASN A 117 1.79 -10.23 6.25
C ASN A 117 0.82 -11.35 5.89
N ALA A 118 1.19 -12.12 4.87
CA ALA A 118 0.52 -13.35 4.54
C ALA A 118 0.61 -14.32 5.74
N SER A 119 -0.53 -14.87 6.14
CA SER A 119 -0.56 -15.95 7.12
C SER A 119 0.07 -17.21 6.54
N THR A 120 0.32 -18.23 7.37
CA THR A 120 0.87 -19.52 6.91
C THR A 120 0.04 -20.16 5.78
N LEU A 121 -1.26 -19.86 5.71
CA LEU A 121 -2.14 -20.39 4.67
C LEU A 121 -1.92 -19.74 3.30
N TYR A 122 -1.62 -18.44 3.28
CA TYR A 122 -1.54 -17.63 2.06
C TYR A 122 -0.12 -17.29 1.63
N ARG A 123 0.86 -17.45 2.53
CA ARG A 123 2.25 -17.13 2.24
C ARG A 123 2.80 -18.13 1.23
N ASN A 124 3.25 -17.61 0.09
CA ASN A 124 3.83 -18.40 -1.00
C ASN A 124 2.86 -19.46 -1.54
N THR A 125 1.56 -19.15 -1.56
CA THR A 125 0.52 -20.02 -2.11
C THR A 125 -0.52 -19.28 -2.96
N ILE A 126 -0.45 -17.94 -3.08
CA ILE A 126 -1.44 -17.18 -3.85
C ILE A 126 -1.14 -17.27 -5.33
N THR A 127 -2.20 -17.51 -6.10
CA THR A 127 -2.13 -17.73 -7.55
C THR A 127 -3.22 -16.98 -8.33
N SER A 128 -4.21 -16.37 -7.68
CA SER A 128 -5.15 -15.44 -8.31
C SER A 128 -5.70 -14.39 -7.35
N ALA A 129 -6.14 -13.24 -7.88
CA ALA A 129 -6.74 -12.15 -7.11
C ALA A 129 -7.80 -11.39 -7.91
N TYR A 130 -8.82 -10.90 -7.20
CA TYR A 130 -9.97 -10.23 -7.80
C TYR A 130 -10.39 -9.00 -7.01
N LEU A 131 -10.72 -7.95 -7.75
CA LEU A 131 -11.46 -6.81 -7.24
C LEU A 131 -12.89 -7.25 -6.91
N GLU A 132 -13.34 -6.97 -5.68
CA GLU A 132 -14.71 -7.22 -5.25
C GLU A 132 -15.55 -5.93 -5.34
N PRO A 133 -16.81 -6.02 -5.80
CA PRO A 133 -17.69 -4.86 -5.99
C PRO A 133 -18.26 -4.27 -4.69
#